data_AF-A0A5A8E074-F1
#
_entry.id   AF-A0A5A8E074-F1
#
_cell.length_a   1.000
_cell.length_b   1.000
_cell.length_c   1.000
_cell.angle_alpha   90.00
_cell.angle_beta   90.00
_cell.angle_gamma   90.00
#
_symmetry.space_group_name_H-M   'P 1'
#
loop_
_entity.id
_entity.type
_entity.pdbx_description
1 polymer ?
#
loop_
_entity_poly.entity_id
_entity_poly.type
_entity_poly.pdbx_seq_one_letter_code
_entity_poly.pdbx_strand_id
1 'polypeptide(L)'
;MPFSGTSDPSGEHTDNFYKSIQHLNIAIEPEGNAGVFAIHWAVAQATSIRDVSINATGAKGGLFCENGGGGFIGDLSIVGGETGMMIGGQQWTLRNLSISGSTSSCVDLLWNWGFAFLASTFSNCPTGISFKGDAVTSLAVVDSFFVDVETGISTDWPETARGVVLDRVSATRVPIVATGLPGSASGTTFIRAWRQSYGFQGTVPVQPFAGQAMLPPFRPDEAQPNRGRPTLDGMGLPVNAVADAGCKADGKADDTPCLQAALNGSSAERSARAEGAAGTRFVFLPHGTYRITAPLAVPAGTTLVGEVLSIIAVDGSAPAFQGKGGSVTAALVVGEGAGPPVMLADLTITTLSDAPGAQLVRWAASQGSAVFDVHFRLYYAAFGQWHFLPGSSAYVENSWGWTADHNVDSGAELQVQVQNGWLVQGSNVSLYGTAVEHNIAYNYNFSGASDVVTAMMQTETPYWQQPQSAWGLTVEGGTERLTSYASGFYSWFFGGQHAVARLLPGSTDVNLFCHNVVGSAMLLEAGSRAVSNATSAAQKTFSSFLAADINAVT
;
A
#
# COMPACT_ATOMS: atom_id res chain seq x y z
N MET A 1 36.34 -4.90 8.65
CA MET A 1 35.64 -3.64 8.92
C MET A 1 34.36 -4.01 9.65
N PRO A 2 34.05 -3.41 10.82
CA PRO A 2 32.80 -3.70 11.49
C PRO A 2 31.67 -3.04 10.69
N PHE A 3 30.66 -3.83 10.32
CA PHE A 3 29.41 -3.32 9.79
C PHE A 3 28.73 -2.53 10.91
N SER A 4 28.86 -1.20 10.89
CA SER A 4 27.94 -0.33 11.60
C SER A 4 26.61 -0.43 10.85
N GLY A 5 25.66 -1.16 11.44
CA GLY A 5 24.27 -1.11 10.99
C GLY A 5 23.86 0.36 10.89
N THR A 6 23.10 0.68 9.84
CA THR A 6 22.38 1.94 9.71
C THR A 6 21.29 1.99 10.79
N SER A 7 21.69 2.18 12.05
CA SER A 7 20.86 2.98 12.94
C SER A 7 20.96 4.38 12.36
N ASP A 8 19.85 4.91 11.86
CA ASP A 8 19.74 6.35 11.67
C ASP A 8 20.25 7.04 12.97
N PRO A 9 21.32 7.85 12.90
CA PRO A 9 21.86 8.52 14.08
C PRO A 9 20.88 9.50 14.73
N SER A 10 19.75 9.83 14.09
CA SER A 10 18.72 10.71 14.63
C SER A 10 17.71 9.97 15.54
N GLY A 11 17.52 8.66 15.37
CA GLY A 11 16.42 7.91 15.98
C GLY A 11 15.04 8.21 15.36
N GLU A 12 14.97 8.90 14.21
CA GLU A 12 13.72 9.20 13.52
C GLU A 12 13.24 7.98 12.70
N HIS A 13 12.24 7.29 13.22
CA HIS A 13 11.68 6.10 12.59
C HIS A 13 10.94 6.40 11.27
N THR A 14 10.70 7.67 10.95
CA THR A 14 9.96 8.13 9.75
C THR A 14 10.80 8.14 8.49
N ASP A 15 12.13 8.15 8.58
CA ASP A 15 13.03 8.17 7.41
C ASP A 15 13.73 6.82 7.17
N ASN A 16 13.31 5.79 7.90
CA ASN A 16 13.97 4.49 7.91
C ASN A 16 13.51 3.57 6.75
N PHE A 17 13.61 4.06 5.52
CA PHE A 17 13.10 3.44 4.27
C PHE A 17 13.88 2.21 3.77
N TYR A 18 13.35 1.56 2.71
CA TYR A 18 14.05 0.60 1.83
C TYR A 18 14.69 -0.61 2.53
N LYS A 19 13.90 -1.34 3.34
CA LYS A 19 14.34 -2.54 4.07
C LYS A 19 13.42 -3.70 3.78
N SER A 20 13.99 -4.90 3.70
CA SER A 20 13.19 -6.10 3.54
C SER A 20 13.74 -7.25 4.37
N ILE A 21 12.84 -8.07 4.92
CA ILE A 21 13.14 -9.37 5.51
C ILE A 21 12.30 -10.41 4.77
N GLN A 22 12.96 -11.37 4.13
CA GLN A 22 12.26 -12.39 3.35
C GLN A 22 12.85 -13.79 3.56
N HIS A 23 12.00 -14.82 3.48
CA HIS A 23 12.40 -16.23 3.44
C HIS A 23 13.20 -16.71 4.66
N LEU A 24 12.80 -16.28 5.86
CA LEU A 24 13.49 -16.62 7.11
C LEU A 24 12.60 -17.44 8.06
N ASN A 25 13.23 -18.40 8.72
CA ASN A 25 12.69 -19.08 9.89
C ASN A 25 13.48 -18.65 11.11
N ILE A 26 12.84 -17.95 12.04
CA ILE A 26 13.46 -17.43 13.25
C ILE A 26 12.91 -18.19 14.45
N ALA A 27 13.77 -18.70 15.32
CA ALA A 27 13.37 -19.36 16.56
C ALA A 27 14.09 -18.71 17.74
N ILE A 28 13.33 -18.38 18.78
CA ILE A 28 13.87 -17.95 20.07
C ILE A 28 13.88 -19.18 20.99
N GLU A 29 15.05 -19.54 21.49
CA GLU A 29 15.17 -20.57 22.51
C GLU A 29 14.55 -20.09 23.83
N PRO A 30 13.64 -20.85 24.46
CA PRO A 30 12.86 -20.35 25.60
C PRO A 30 13.69 -20.11 26.88
N GLU A 31 14.78 -20.86 27.08
CA GLU A 31 15.59 -20.76 28.29
C GLU A 31 16.42 -19.46 28.30
N GLY A 32 16.16 -18.59 29.28
CA GLY A 32 16.89 -17.33 29.47
C GLY A 32 16.46 -16.16 28.57
N ASN A 33 15.54 -16.35 27.64
CA ASN A 33 15.16 -15.33 26.64
C ASN A 33 13.73 -14.77 26.79
N ALA A 34 13.15 -14.83 28.00
CA ALA A 34 11.79 -14.37 28.25
C ALA A 34 11.52 -12.89 27.90
N GLY A 35 12.57 -12.06 27.83
CA GLY A 35 12.47 -10.64 27.45
C GLY A 35 12.71 -10.33 25.97
N VAL A 36 12.95 -11.35 25.12
CA VAL A 36 13.41 -11.15 23.73
C VAL A 36 12.24 -11.01 22.75
N PHE A 37 12.39 -10.09 21.80
CA PHE A 37 11.62 -10.06 20.55
C PHE A 37 12.47 -10.55 19.38
N ALA A 38 11.88 -11.28 18.43
CA ALA A 38 12.64 -11.83 17.30
C ALA A 38 13.03 -10.76 16.27
N ILE A 39 12.12 -9.82 15.99
CA ILE A 39 12.33 -8.72 15.06
C ILE A 39 11.97 -7.39 15.75
N HIS A 40 12.89 -6.43 15.68
CA HIS A 40 12.60 -5.01 15.91
C HIS A 40 12.39 -4.32 14.56
N TRP A 41 11.17 -3.86 14.28
CA TRP A 41 10.75 -3.41 12.95
C TRP A 41 10.30 -1.94 12.94
N ALA A 42 11.10 -1.05 13.53
CA ALA A 42 10.81 0.38 13.57
C ALA A 42 11.22 1.06 12.25
N VAL A 43 10.32 1.05 11.26
CA VAL A 43 10.60 1.41 9.86
C VAL A 43 9.54 2.33 9.23
N ALA A 44 9.82 2.80 8.02
CA ALA A 44 8.95 3.66 7.20
C ALA A 44 8.65 3.05 5.81
N GLN A 45 8.15 3.84 4.86
CA GLN A 45 7.69 3.41 3.53
C GLN A 45 8.75 2.60 2.75
N ALA A 46 8.27 1.85 1.75
CA ALA A 46 9.08 0.93 0.94
C ALA A 46 9.83 -0.11 1.77
N THR A 47 9.16 -0.63 2.79
CA THR A 47 9.69 -1.69 3.65
C THR A 47 8.74 -2.86 3.71
N SER A 48 9.30 -4.06 3.83
CA SER A 48 8.53 -5.28 3.77
C SER A 48 9.05 -6.43 4.63
N ILE A 49 8.13 -7.18 5.21
CA ILE A 49 8.37 -8.55 5.68
C ILE A 49 7.54 -9.48 4.80
N ARG A 50 8.15 -10.56 4.26
CA ARG A 50 7.45 -11.57 3.45
C ARG A 50 7.99 -12.96 3.66
N ASP A 51 7.10 -13.96 3.74
CA ASP A 51 7.48 -15.37 3.88
C ASP A 51 8.46 -15.57 5.05
N VAL A 52 8.00 -15.19 6.24
CA VAL A 52 8.78 -15.32 7.48
C VAL A 52 7.99 -16.14 8.49
N SER A 53 8.66 -17.08 9.14
CA SER A 53 8.10 -17.80 10.29
C SER A 53 8.90 -17.50 11.55
N ILE A 54 8.19 -17.31 12.67
CA ILE A 54 8.78 -16.99 13.96
C ILE A 54 8.23 -17.95 15.02
N ASN A 55 9.10 -18.64 15.73
CA ASN A 55 8.77 -19.31 16.99
C ASN A 55 9.28 -18.47 18.17
N ALA A 56 8.35 -17.84 18.88
CA ALA A 56 8.58 -16.99 20.04
C ALA A 56 8.11 -17.67 21.35
N THR A 57 7.93 -18.99 21.39
CA THR A 57 7.46 -19.71 22.59
C THR A 57 8.37 -19.42 23.79
N GLY A 58 7.78 -18.92 24.88
CA GLY A 58 8.51 -18.56 26.10
C GLY A 58 9.26 -17.22 26.05
N ALA A 59 9.24 -16.51 24.91
CA ALA A 59 9.83 -15.19 24.73
C ALA A 59 8.81 -14.05 24.93
N LYS A 60 9.25 -12.80 24.78
CA LYS A 60 8.37 -11.63 24.90
C LYS A 60 7.42 -11.52 23.71
N GLY A 61 7.92 -11.73 22.49
CA GLY A 61 7.11 -11.74 21.28
C GLY A 61 7.87 -12.01 19.99
N GLY A 62 7.16 -12.11 18.87
CA GLY A 62 7.77 -12.29 17.56
C GLY A 62 8.22 -10.97 16.93
N LEU A 63 7.36 -9.95 16.95
CA LEU A 63 7.66 -8.65 16.34
C LEU A 63 7.40 -7.52 17.32
N PHE A 64 8.34 -6.58 17.40
CA PHE A 64 8.23 -5.33 18.16
C PHE A 64 8.46 -4.14 17.26
N CYS A 65 7.57 -3.15 17.33
CA CYS A 65 7.74 -1.87 16.68
C CYS A 65 7.04 -0.80 17.54
N GLU A 66 7.81 0.08 18.14
CA GLU A 66 7.34 1.15 19.01
C GLU A 66 6.84 2.37 18.22
N ASN A 67 7.34 2.58 17.01
CA ASN A 67 7.07 3.75 16.16
C ASN A 67 7.50 3.48 14.71
N GLY A 68 6.93 4.21 13.75
CA GLY A 68 7.25 4.12 12.33
C GLY A 68 6.23 4.81 11.43
N GLY A 69 6.63 5.10 10.19
CA GLY A 69 5.81 5.68 9.11
C GLY A 69 5.12 4.65 8.23
N GLY A 70 5.00 3.42 8.71
CA GLY A 70 4.34 2.33 8.01
C GLY A 70 5.17 1.62 6.97
N GLY A 71 4.48 0.82 6.17
CA GLY A 71 5.05 -0.11 5.19
C GLY A 71 4.10 -1.30 5.01
N PHE A 72 4.65 -2.42 4.57
CA PHE A 72 3.89 -3.63 4.31
C PHE A 72 4.42 -4.82 5.13
N ILE A 73 3.54 -5.61 5.73
CA ILE A 73 3.90 -6.88 6.37
C ILE A 73 3.00 -7.97 5.79
N GLY A 74 3.57 -8.89 5.05
CA GLY A 74 2.85 -9.97 4.37
C GLY A 74 3.36 -11.33 4.76
N ASP A 75 2.50 -12.35 4.68
CA ASP A 75 2.93 -13.75 4.66
C ASP A 75 3.85 -14.11 5.86
N LEU A 76 3.45 -13.67 7.06
CA LEU A 76 4.21 -13.82 8.30
C LEU A 76 3.46 -14.72 9.28
N SER A 77 4.14 -15.75 9.79
CA SER A 77 3.62 -16.62 10.84
C SER A 77 4.38 -16.44 12.15
N ILE A 78 3.66 -16.33 13.26
CA ILE A 78 4.23 -16.24 14.61
C ILE A 78 3.55 -17.26 15.51
N VAL A 79 4.33 -18.09 16.19
CA VAL A 79 3.87 -19.05 17.19
C VAL A 79 4.46 -18.69 18.56
N GLY A 80 3.61 -18.55 19.57
CA GLY A 80 4.01 -18.27 20.94
C GLY A 80 4.21 -16.78 21.24
N GLY A 81 5.07 -16.49 22.21
CA GLY A 81 5.29 -15.17 22.79
C GLY A 81 4.30 -14.84 23.91
N GLU A 82 4.66 -13.90 24.79
CA GLU A 82 3.66 -13.24 25.63
C GLU A 82 2.63 -12.53 24.75
N THR A 83 3.12 -11.73 23.81
CA THR A 83 2.35 -11.15 22.72
C THR A 83 2.98 -11.56 21.39
N GLY A 84 2.20 -12.06 20.43
CA GLY A 84 2.73 -12.46 19.12
C GLY A 84 3.39 -11.30 18.39
N MET A 85 2.69 -10.18 18.27
CA MET A 85 3.20 -8.93 17.71
C MET A 85 2.78 -7.73 18.56
N MET A 86 3.73 -6.87 18.90
CA MET A 86 3.51 -5.61 19.59
C MET A 86 3.94 -4.47 18.66
N ILE A 87 2.98 -3.72 18.15
CA ILE A 87 3.21 -2.80 17.01
C ILE A 87 2.50 -1.47 17.20
N GLY A 88 3.21 -0.39 16.90
CA GLY A 88 2.68 0.96 16.85
C GLY A 88 3.41 1.81 15.80
N GLY A 89 2.66 2.75 15.24
CA GLY A 89 3.14 3.64 14.19
C GLY A 89 1.97 4.30 13.46
N GLN A 90 2.28 5.16 12.51
CA GLN A 90 1.28 5.96 11.82
C GLN A 90 0.26 5.06 11.08
N GLN A 91 0.73 4.21 10.17
CA GLN A 91 -0.11 3.34 9.35
C GLN A 91 0.55 1.99 9.06
N TRP A 92 -0.23 0.94 8.77
CA TRP A 92 0.32 -0.29 8.18
C TRP A 92 -0.70 -1.07 7.37
N THR A 93 -0.21 -1.77 6.35
CA THR A 93 -0.93 -2.85 5.70
C THR A 93 -0.32 -4.17 6.12
N LEU A 94 -1.17 -5.06 6.65
CA LEU A 94 -0.79 -6.39 7.10
C LEU A 94 -1.64 -7.43 6.39
N ARG A 95 -1.02 -8.33 5.61
CA ARG A 95 -1.74 -9.32 4.81
C ARG A 95 -1.28 -10.73 5.13
N ASN A 96 -2.23 -11.67 5.21
CA ASN A 96 -1.94 -13.09 5.33
C ASN A 96 -1.04 -13.42 6.53
N LEU A 97 -1.37 -12.84 7.68
CA LEU A 97 -0.69 -13.17 8.93
C LEU A 97 -1.30 -14.42 9.56
N SER A 98 -0.46 -15.23 10.20
CA SER A 98 -0.91 -16.35 11.03
C SER A 98 -0.25 -16.28 12.39
N ILE A 99 -0.96 -15.73 13.39
CA ILE A 99 -0.43 -15.56 14.74
C ILE A 99 -1.17 -16.47 15.70
N SER A 100 -0.44 -17.26 16.48
CA SER A 100 -1.06 -18.24 17.37
C SER A 100 -0.31 -18.54 18.65
N GLY A 101 -1.03 -18.99 19.67
CA GLY A 101 -0.44 -19.55 20.89
C GLY A 101 0.21 -18.53 21.82
N SER A 102 -0.05 -17.24 21.62
CA SER A 102 0.47 -16.19 22.50
C SER A 102 -0.26 -16.19 23.84
N THR A 103 0.47 -16.02 24.94
CA THR A 103 -0.11 -16.19 26.29
C THR A 103 -0.97 -15.01 26.76
N SER A 104 -0.91 -13.86 26.08
CA SER A 104 -1.72 -12.67 26.37
C SER A 104 -2.57 -12.27 25.16
N SER A 105 -1.92 -11.87 24.07
CA SER A 105 -2.61 -11.46 22.84
C SER A 105 -1.84 -11.85 21.59
N CYS A 106 -2.55 -12.15 20.50
CA CYS A 106 -1.88 -12.37 19.21
C CYS A 106 -1.29 -11.04 18.69
N VAL A 107 -2.03 -9.93 18.79
CA VAL A 107 -1.57 -8.57 18.45
C VAL A 107 -1.88 -7.60 19.57
N ASP A 108 -0.89 -6.79 19.96
CA ASP A 108 -1.06 -5.61 20.81
C ASP A 108 -0.71 -4.34 20.05
N LEU A 109 -1.71 -3.47 19.85
CA LEU A 109 -1.52 -2.19 19.19
C LEU A 109 -1.10 -1.16 20.23
N LEU A 110 0.14 -0.67 20.12
CA LEU A 110 0.70 0.31 21.05
C LEU A 110 0.09 1.70 20.82
N TRP A 111 0.03 2.11 19.56
CA TRP A 111 -0.62 3.33 19.08
C TRP A 111 -0.74 3.26 17.55
N ASN A 112 -1.73 3.91 16.97
CA ASN A 112 -1.79 4.05 15.52
C ASN A 112 -2.68 5.19 15.02
N TRP A 113 -2.49 5.58 13.75
CA TRP A 113 -3.50 6.33 13.00
C TRP A 113 -4.42 5.41 12.22
N GLY A 114 -3.89 4.41 11.49
CA GLY A 114 -4.74 3.42 10.83
C GLY A 114 -4.05 2.18 10.28
N PHE A 115 -4.50 1.00 10.72
CA PHE A 115 -3.95 -0.30 10.31
C PHE A 115 -5.02 -1.12 9.59
N ALA A 116 -4.63 -1.81 8.52
CA ALA A 116 -5.47 -2.77 7.80
C ALA A 116 -4.89 -4.18 7.89
N PHE A 117 -5.67 -5.12 8.45
CA PHE A 117 -5.39 -6.55 8.42
C PHE A 117 -6.25 -7.21 7.34
N LEU A 118 -5.61 -7.91 6.40
CA LEU A 118 -6.28 -8.64 5.33
C LEU A 118 -5.94 -10.12 5.41
N ALA A 119 -6.92 -10.98 5.18
CA ALA A 119 -6.74 -12.42 5.07
C ALA A 119 -5.93 -13.05 6.23
N SER A 120 -6.04 -12.51 7.43
CA SER A 120 -5.18 -12.88 8.57
C SER A 120 -5.91 -13.79 9.56
N THR A 121 -5.17 -14.67 10.21
CA THR A 121 -5.69 -15.62 11.21
C THR A 121 -5.04 -15.39 12.56
N PHE A 122 -5.88 -15.23 13.59
CA PHE A 122 -5.48 -15.09 14.99
C PHE A 122 -6.08 -16.26 15.77
N SER A 123 -5.26 -17.07 16.44
CA SER A 123 -5.76 -18.28 17.07
C SER A 123 -5.10 -18.69 18.38
N ASN A 124 -5.83 -19.39 19.24
CA ASN A 124 -5.30 -19.95 20.49
C ASN A 124 -4.58 -18.89 21.38
N CYS A 125 -5.16 -17.68 21.45
CA CYS A 125 -4.71 -16.56 22.28
C CYS A 125 -5.88 -16.11 23.15
N PRO A 126 -5.68 -15.63 24.39
CA PRO A 126 -6.77 -15.04 25.17
C PRO A 126 -7.45 -13.87 24.42
N THR A 127 -6.64 -12.96 23.84
CA THR A 127 -7.11 -11.88 22.97
C THR A 127 -6.54 -12.01 21.56
N GLY A 128 -7.35 -11.86 20.52
CA GLY A 128 -6.87 -11.77 19.14
C GLY A 128 -6.09 -10.47 18.89
N ILE A 129 -6.79 -9.34 18.89
CA ILE A 129 -6.20 -8.00 18.75
C ILE A 129 -6.60 -7.14 19.95
N SER A 130 -5.60 -6.64 20.69
CA SER A 130 -5.75 -5.60 21.70
C SER A 130 -5.74 -4.23 21.01
N PHE A 131 -6.90 -3.55 21.04
CA PHE A 131 -7.20 -2.27 20.38
C PHE A 131 -7.76 -1.28 21.42
N LYS A 132 -6.90 -0.85 22.35
CA LYS A 132 -7.23 -0.05 23.54
C LYS A 132 -6.14 1.00 23.83
N GLY A 133 -6.41 1.94 24.73
CA GLY A 133 -5.48 3.02 25.10
C GLY A 133 -5.57 4.25 24.18
N ASP A 134 -5.33 5.43 24.74
CA ASP A 134 -5.68 6.73 24.11
C ASP A 134 -5.00 6.99 22.75
N ALA A 135 -3.90 6.32 22.46
CA ALA A 135 -3.08 6.55 21.27
C ALA A 135 -3.42 5.62 20.08
N VAL A 136 -4.32 4.65 20.26
CA VAL A 136 -4.78 3.73 19.21
C VAL A 136 -6.07 4.29 18.60
N THR A 137 -6.17 4.46 17.29
CA THR A 137 -7.31 5.25 16.73
C THR A 137 -8.16 4.50 15.72
N SER A 138 -7.57 3.69 14.83
CA SER A 138 -8.38 2.99 13.82
C SER A 138 -7.85 1.64 13.33
N LEU A 139 -8.78 0.77 12.95
CA LEU A 139 -8.52 -0.61 12.56
C LEU A 139 -9.49 -1.08 11.47
N ALA A 140 -8.97 -1.68 10.41
CA ALA A 140 -9.74 -2.48 9.46
C ALA A 140 -9.31 -3.94 9.53
N VAL A 141 -10.27 -4.85 9.58
CA VAL A 141 -10.05 -6.30 9.55
C VAL A 141 -10.92 -6.91 8.45
N VAL A 142 -10.28 -7.43 7.41
CA VAL A 142 -10.91 -7.85 6.15
C VAL A 142 -10.56 -9.30 5.85
N ASP A 143 -11.56 -10.12 5.48
CA ASP A 143 -11.40 -11.53 5.08
C ASP A 143 -10.62 -12.38 6.10
N SER A 144 -10.74 -12.04 7.39
CA SER A 144 -9.86 -12.57 8.45
C SER A 144 -10.59 -13.51 9.41
N PHE A 145 -9.82 -14.27 10.18
CA PHE A 145 -10.28 -15.38 10.99
C PHE A 145 -9.81 -15.25 12.43
N PHE A 146 -10.74 -15.41 13.38
CA PHE A 146 -10.46 -15.60 14.80
C PHE A 146 -10.86 -17.02 15.19
N VAL A 147 -9.96 -17.79 15.80
CA VAL A 147 -10.20 -19.21 16.12
C VAL A 147 -9.72 -19.54 17.53
N ASP A 148 -10.60 -20.05 18.39
CA ASP A 148 -10.22 -20.41 19.78
C ASP A 148 -9.60 -19.23 20.54
N VAL A 149 -10.24 -18.06 20.46
CA VAL A 149 -9.86 -16.86 21.22
C VAL A 149 -11.01 -16.44 22.13
N GLU A 150 -10.72 -16.01 23.36
CA GLU A 150 -11.77 -15.61 24.32
C GLU A 150 -12.44 -14.31 23.85
N THR A 151 -11.62 -13.35 23.39
CA THR A 151 -12.08 -12.11 22.76
C THR A 151 -11.31 -11.88 21.46
N GLY A 152 -12.01 -11.76 20.33
CA GLY A 152 -11.41 -11.47 19.02
C GLY A 152 -10.71 -10.11 19.02
N ILE A 153 -11.45 -9.03 19.23
CA ILE A 153 -10.92 -7.66 19.31
C ILE A 153 -11.31 -7.02 20.65
N SER A 154 -10.32 -6.82 21.52
CA SER A 154 -10.53 -6.15 22.81
C SER A 154 -10.38 -4.65 22.65
N THR A 155 -11.42 -3.88 22.97
CA THR A 155 -11.41 -2.41 22.93
C THR A 155 -12.05 -1.78 24.18
N ASP A 156 -11.69 -0.53 24.49
CA ASP A 156 -12.16 0.25 25.65
C ASP A 156 -13.28 1.27 25.30
N TRP A 157 -13.95 1.04 24.17
CA TRP A 157 -15.23 1.69 23.84
C TRP A 157 -16.30 1.40 24.92
N PRO A 158 -17.30 2.27 25.19
CA PRO A 158 -17.69 3.53 24.52
C PRO A 158 -16.99 4.80 25.03
N GLU A 159 -16.03 4.67 25.93
CA GLU A 159 -15.42 5.82 26.61
C GLU A 159 -14.48 6.61 25.69
N THR A 160 -14.03 5.99 24.59
CA THR A 160 -13.14 6.58 23.59
C THR A 160 -13.76 6.50 22.19
N ALA A 161 -13.62 7.57 21.41
CA ALA A 161 -13.99 7.54 20.00
C ALA A 161 -12.91 6.71 19.26
N ARG A 162 -13.29 5.63 18.59
CA ARG A 162 -12.39 4.75 17.81
C ARG A 162 -13.08 4.27 16.55
N GLY A 163 -12.31 4.05 15.49
CA GLY A 163 -12.81 3.49 14.24
C GLY A 163 -12.46 2.02 14.07
N VAL A 164 -13.46 1.16 13.92
CA VAL A 164 -13.27 -0.25 13.55
C VAL A 164 -14.16 -0.60 12.38
N VAL A 165 -13.61 -1.32 11.41
CA VAL A 165 -14.34 -1.92 10.29
C VAL A 165 -14.01 -3.40 10.23
N LEU A 166 -15.04 -4.24 10.20
CA LEU A 166 -14.95 -5.67 9.94
C LEU A 166 -15.65 -5.95 8.62
N ASP A 167 -14.97 -6.63 7.72
CA ASP A 167 -15.50 -7.03 6.41
C ASP A 167 -15.17 -8.51 6.21
N ARG A 168 -16.20 -9.35 6.12
CA ARG A 168 -16.09 -10.81 5.96
C ARG A 168 -15.17 -11.48 6.99
N VAL A 169 -15.43 -11.22 8.27
CA VAL A 169 -14.69 -11.82 9.39
C VAL A 169 -15.38 -13.09 9.89
N SER A 170 -14.64 -14.17 10.04
CA SER A 170 -15.13 -15.42 10.63
C SER A 170 -14.55 -15.62 12.03
N ALA A 171 -15.40 -16.01 12.98
CA ALA A 171 -15.03 -16.20 14.37
C ALA A 171 -15.52 -17.58 14.85
N THR A 172 -14.60 -18.53 15.04
CA THR A 172 -14.90 -19.92 15.41
C THR A 172 -14.50 -20.20 16.85
N ARG A 173 -15.47 -20.56 17.70
CA ARG A 173 -15.31 -20.74 19.15
C ARG A 173 -14.74 -19.48 19.79
N VAL A 174 -15.36 -18.36 19.47
CA VAL A 174 -15.02 -17.02 19.93
C VAL A 174 -16.26 -16.43 20.60
N PRO A 175 -16.36 -16.44 21.94
CA PRO A 175 -17.53 -15.91 22.67
C PRO A 175 -17.81 -14.44 22.36
N ILE A 176 -16.77 -13.64 22.12
CA ILE A 176 -16.86 -12.19 21.89
C ILE A 176 -16.01 -11.86 20.65
N VAL A 177 -16.65 -11.48 19.54
CA VAL A 177 -15.92 -11.13 18.29
C VAL A 177 -15.16 -9.82 18.47
N ALA A 178 -15.81 -8.82 19.04
CA ALA A 178 -15.20 -7.57 19.50
C ALA A 178 -15.90 -7.12 20.79
N THR A 179 -15.29 -6.30 21.65
CA THR A 179 -15.97 -5.78 22.85
C THR A 179 -17.34 -5.20 22.47
N GLY A 180 -18.41 -5.72 23.08
CA GLY A 180 -19.79 -5.36 22.77
C GLY A 180 -20.44 -6.17 21.66
N LEU A 181 -19.68 -6.76 20.72
CA LEU A 181 -20.15 -7.59 19.60
C LEU A 181 -20.09 -9.09 19.96
N PRO A 182 -21.23 -9.73 20.27
CA PRO A 182 -21.26 -11.13 20.69
C PRO A 182 -20.86 -12.08 19.56
N GLY A 183 -20.22 -13.19 19.94
CA GLY A 183 -19.89 -14.31 19.07
C GLY A 183 -20.54 -15.61 19.54
N SER A 184 -19.82 -16.72 19.41
CA SER A 184 -20.26 -18.05 19.85
C SER A 184 -19.09 -18.81 20.47
N ALA A 185 -19.26 -19.24 21.72
CA ALA A 185 -18.24 -20.01 22.45
C ALA A 185 -18.03 -21.45 21.90
N SER A 186 -19.01 -21.98 21.15
CA SER A 186 -19.00 -23.38 20.68
C SER A 186 -19.19 -23.52 19.16
N GLY A 187 -19.58 -22.46 18.47
CA GLY A 187 -19.89 -22.47 17.04
C GLY A 187 -19.07 -21.46 16.25
N THR A 188 -19.55 -21.14 15.04
CA THR A 188 -18.93 -20.15 14.17
C THR A 188 -19.89 -18.99 13.94
N THR A 189 -19.39 -17.78 14.16
CA THR A 189 -20.07 -16.52 13.82
C THR A 189 -19.39 -15.94 12.59
N PHE A 190 -20.18 -15.58 11.57
CA PHE A 190 -19.67 -14.89 10.39
C PHE A 190 -20.20 -13.46 10.34
N ILE A 191 -19.28 -12.50 10.35
CA ILE A 191 -19.54 -11.07 10.22
C ILE A 191 -19.31 -10.66 8.77
N ARG A 192 -20.41 -10.55 8.01
CA ARG A 192 -20.36 -10.10 6.61
C ARG A 192 -19.81 -8.67 6.49
N ALA A 193 -20.34 -7.75 7.27
CA ALA A 193 -19.87 -6.37 7.35
C ALA A 193 -20.33 -5.75 8.67
N TRP A 194 -19.43 -5.09 9.39
CA TRP A 194 -19.72 -4.40 10.63
C TRP A 194 -18.80 -3.19 10.77
N ARG A 195 -19.29 -2.10 11.35
CA ARG A 195 -18.45 -0.94 11.66
C ARG A 195 -18.84 -0.29 12.96
N GLN A 196 -17.86 0.38 13.54
CA GLN A 196 -18.02 1.30 14.66
C GLN A 196 -17.14 2.52 14.41
N SER A 197 -17.74 3.67 14.12
CA SER A 197 -17.05 4.94 13.90
C SER A 197 -18.07 6.06 13.72
N TYR A 198 -17.61 7.30 13.79
CA TYR A 198 -18.32 8.41 13.16
C TYR A 198 -18.26 8.27 11.66
N GLY A 199 -19.35 8.60 10.97
CA GLY A 199 -19.25 8.72 9.53
C GLY A 199 -20.38 9.40 8.83
N PHE A 200 -20.42 9.22 7.51
CA PHE A 200 -21.41 9.83 6.64
C PHE A 200 -21.98 8.80 5.67
N GLN A 201 -23.23 9.01 5.26
CA GLN A 201 -23.85 8.36 4.12
C GLN A 201 -24.25 9.43 3.10
N GLY A 202 -23.58 9.47 1.95
CA GLY A 202 -23.65 10.65 1.08
C GLY A 202 -23.23 11.90 1.87
N THR A 203 -24.02 12.98 1.85
CA THR A 203 -23.74 14.19 2.66
C THR A 203 -24.32 14.17 4.07
N VAL A 204 -24.94 13.06 4.50
CA VAL A 204 -25.67 12.98 5.77
C VAL A 204 -24.75 12.46 6.86
N PRO A 205 -24.51 13.23 7.95
CA PRO A 205 -23.79 12.72 9.11
C PRO A 205 -24.56 11.54 9.73
N VAL A 206 -23.86 10.45 9.90
CA VAL A 206 -24.29 9.28 10.64
C VAL A 206 -23.60 9.38 12.01
N GLN A 207 -24.38 9.80 13.01
CA GLN A 207 -23.95 9.86 14.41
C GLN A 207 -23.36 8.52 14.86
N PRO A 208 -22.47 8.50 15.88
CA PRO A 208 -21.82 7.27 16.31
C PRO A 208 -22.93 6.31 16.67
N PHE A 209 -23.06 5.26 15.88
CA PHE A 209 -24.08 4.27 16.07
C PHE A 209 -23.80 3.62 17.44
N ALA A 210 -24.55 4.01 18.47
CA ALA A 210 -24.70 3.25 19.71
C ALA A 210 -25.51 1.95 19.47
N GLY A 211 -25.35 1.35 18.29
CA GLY A 211 -26.12 0.23 17.79
C GLY A 211 -25.38 -0.39 16.60
N GLN A 212 -24.88 -1.59 16.80
CA GLN A 212 -24.19 -2.41 15.81
C GLN A 212 -24.99 -2.44 14.50
N ALA A 213 -24.43 -1.89 13.43
CA ALA A 213 -25.05 -1.97 12.12
C ALA A 213 -24.34 -3.03 11.29
N MET A 214 -25.02 -4.15 11.05
CA MET A 214 -24.72 -5.00 9.91
C MET A 214 -25.10 -4.23 8.64
N LEU A 215 -24.12 -3.94 7.78
CA LEU A 215 -24.36 -3.21 6.55
C LEU A 215 -24.47 -4.17 5.36
N PRO A 216 -25.20 -3.82 4.28
CA PRO A 216 -25.08 -4.54 3.02
C PRO A 216 -23.59 -4.52 2.58
N PRO A 217 -23.12 -5.54 1.84
CA PRO A 217 -21.72 -5.61 1.43
C PRO A 217 -21.37 -4.34 0.62
N PHE A 218 -20.26 -3.72 0.99
CA PHE A 218 -19.78 -2.44 0.42
C PHE A 218 -19.32 -2.56 -1.04
N ARG A 219 -19.24 -3.79 -1.54
CA ARG A 219 -18.59 -4.26 -2.76
C ARG A 219 -19.20 -5.61 -3.15
N PRO A 220 -18.86 -6.22 -4.30
CA PRO A 220 -19.18 -7.62 -4.53
C PRO A 220 -18.72 -8.48 -3.34
N ASP A 221 -19.60 -9.33 -2.80
CA ASP A 221 -19.35 -10.15 -1.60
C ASP A 221 -18.40 -11.33 -1.87
N GLU A 222 -17.19 -10.98 -2.28
CA GLU A 222 -16.13 -11.90 -2.70
C GLU A 222 -14.91 -11.71 -1.80
N ALA A 223 -14.06 -12.73 -1.68
CA ALA A 223 -12.81 -12.57 -0.95
C ALA A 223 -11.88 -11.61 -1.70
N GLN A 224 -11.22 -10.72 -0.96
CA GLN A 224 -10.22 -9.83 -1.54
C GLN A 224 -9.01 -10.62 -2.07
N PRO A 225 -8.34 -10.15 -3.14
CA PRO A 225 -7.17 -10.82 -3.69
C PRO A 225 -6.07 -11.00 -2.65
N ASN A 226 -5.78 -12.24 -2.26
CA ASN A 226 -4.69 -12.57 -1.35
C ASN A 226 -3.57 -13.26 -2.13
N ARG A 227 -2.65 -12.48 -2.70
CA ARG A 227 -1.58 -12.98 -3.57
C ARG A 227 -0.22 -12.61 -2.99
N GLY A 228 0.42 -13.57 -2.32
CA GLY A 228 1.83 -13.46 -1.96
C GLY A 228 2.71 -13.29 -3.20
N ARG A 229 3.87 -12.67 -3.00
CA ARG A 229 4.90 -12.62 -4.04
C ARG A 229 5.31 -14.06 -4.39
N PRO A 230 5.17 -14.51 -5.66
CA PRO A 230 5.57 -15.85 -6.04
C PRO A 230 7.06 -16.08 -5.77
N THR A 231 7.41 -17.29 -5.33
CA THR A 231 8.81 -17.73 -5.40
C THR A 231 9.20 -17.84 -6.87
N LEU A 232 10.46 -17.52 -7.17
CA LEU A 232 10.97 -17.55 -8.55
C LEU A 232 11.39 -18.98 -8.97
N ASP A 233 11.20 -19.96 -8.10
CA ASP A 233 11.50 -21.36 -8.36
C ASP A 233 10.65 -21.89 -9.53
N GLY A 234 11.30 -22.63 -10.43
CA GLY A 234 10.61 -23.23 -11.58
C GLY A 234 10.30 -22.26 -12.74
N MET A 235 10.65 -20.98 -12.63
CA MET A 235 10.51 -20.00 -13.72
C MET A 235 11.59 -20.10 -14.82
N GLY A 236 12.53 -21.03 -14.67
CA GLY A 236 13.70 -21.16 -15.55
C GLY A 236 14.82 -20.18 -15.19
N LEU A 237 15.94 -20.25 -15.91
CA LEU A 237 17.02 -19.29 -15.73
C LEU A 237 16.61 -17.94 -16.32
N PRO A 238 16.73 -16.84 -15.57
CA PRO A 238 16.46 -15.52 -16.11
C PRO A 238 17.51 -15.14 -17.15
N VAL A 239 17.11 -14.26 -18.08
CA VAL A 239 18.10 -13.50 -18.84
C VAL A 239 18.63 -12.37 -17.97
N ASN A 240 19.94 -12.39 -17.74
CA ASN A 240 20.64 -11.38 -16.98
C ASN A 240 20.93 -10.16 -17.87
N ALA A 241 20.35 -9.00 -17.54
CA ALA A 241 20.47 -7.80 -18.37
C ALA A 241 21.93 -7.35 -18.61
N VAL A 242 22.83 -7.57 -17.65
CA VAL A 242 24.24 -7.20 -17.78
C VAL A 242 25.02 -8.30 -18.49
N ALA A 243 24.98 -9.54 -17.97
CA ALA A 243 25.82 -10.62 -18.46
C ALA A 243 25.39 -11.12 -19.86
N ASP A 244 24.08 -11.19 -20.12
CA ASP A 244 23.56 -11.78 -21.36
C ASP A 244 23.18 -10.72 -22.40
N ALA A 245 22.63 -9.57 -21.97
CA ALA A 245 22.20 -8.50 -22.88
C ALA A 245 23.22 -7.35 -23.01
N GLY A 246 24.26 -7.31 -22.17
CA GLY A 246 25.37 -6.37 -22.29
C GLY A 246 25.10 -4.97 -21.74
N CYS A 247 24.06 -4.79 -20.92
CA CYS A 247 23.80 -3.53 -20.23
C CYS A 247 24.94 -3.15 -19.28
N LYS A 248 25.15 -1.85 -19.10
CA LYS A 248 26.21 -1.31 -18.23
C LYS A 248 25.73 -1.09 -16.81
N ALA A 249 24.48 -0.65 -16.63
CA ALA A 249 23.89 -0.36 -15.33
C ALA A 249 24.72 0.64 -14.49
N ASP A 250 25.43 1.56 -15.14
CA ASP A 250 26.38 2.50 -14.52
C ASP A 250 25.82 3.92 -14.32
N GLY A 251 24.55 4.14 -14.67
CA GLY A 251 23.85 5.42 -14.63
C GLY A 251 24.29 6.41 -15.71
N LYS A 252 25.16 5.99 -16.65
CA LYS A 252 25.78 6.88 -17.65
C LYS A 252 25.56 6.38 -19.07
N ALA A 253 25.91 5.14 -19.35
CA ALA A 253 25.67 4.54 -20.65
C ALA A 253 24.17 4.51 -20.94
N ASP A 254 23.81 4.64 -22.22
CA ASP A 254 22.41 4.44 -22.62
C ASP A 254 22.11 2.94 -22.68
N ASP A 255 21.40 2.45 -21.67
CA ASP A 255 21.00 1.06 -21.54
C ASP A 255 19.65 0.78 -22.23
N THR A 256 19.01 1.75 -22.88
CA THR A 256 17.75 1.51 -23.59
C THR A 256 17.86 0.37 -24.62
N PRO A 257 18.88 0.30 -25.50
CA PRO A 257 18.95 -0.74 -26.51
C PRO A 257 19.13 -2.15 -25.94
N CYS A 258 20.01 -2.31 -24.94
CA CYS A 258 20.29 -3.61 -24.33
C CYS A 258 19.09 -4.09 -23.49
N LEU A 259 18.45 -3.19 -22.73
CA LEU A 259 17.24 -3.51 -21.96
C LEU A 259 16.10 -3.90 -22.88
N GLN A 260 15.89 -3.16 -23.97
CA GLN A 260 14.84 -3.49 -24.93
C GLN A 260 15.10 -4.84 -25.59
N ALA A 261 16.35 -5.18 -25.91
CA ALA A 261 16.71 -6.50 -26.41
C ALA A 261 16.43 -7.61 -25.36
N ALA A 262 16.79 -7.38 -24.10
CA ALA A 262 16.50 -8.29 -22.99
C ALA A 262 14.99 -8.48 -22.79
N LEU A 263 14.16 -7.45 -22.92
CA LEU A 263 12.71 -7.56 -22.75
C LEU A 263 12.02 -8.21 -23.97
N ASN A 264 12.50 -7.93 -25.18
CA ASN A 264 11.91 -8.47 -26.40
C ASN A 264 12.10 -9.98 -26.52
N GLY A 265 13.27 -10.50 -26.16
CA GLY A 265 13.65 -11.89 -26.45
C GLY A 265 13.67 -12.21 -27.95
N SER A 266 13.79 -13.49 -28.27
CA SER A 266 13.78 -14.02 -29.64
C SER A 266 12.42 -13.89 -30.33
N SER A 267 12.40 -14.01 -31.65
CA SER A 267 11.15 -14.03 -32.42
C SER A 267 10.21 -15.16 -32.02
N ALA A 268 10.76 -16.33 -31.67
CA ALA A 268 9.97 -17.49 -31.23
C ALA A 268 9.29 -17.22 -29.88
N GLU A 269 10.01 -16.64 -28.91
CA GLU A 269 9.42 -16.26 -27.62
C GLU A 269 8.33 -15.19 -27.80
N ARG A 270 8.52 -14.22 -28.72
CA ARG A 270 7.49 -13.22 -29.02
C ARG A 270 6.22 -13.86 -29.59
N SER A 271 6.35 -14.80 -30.53
CA SER A 271 5.21 -15.53 -31.08
C SER A 271 4.49 -16.36 -30.02
N ALA A 272 5.23 -17.11 -29.20
CA ALA A 272 4.66 -17.89 -28.11
C ALA A 272 3.87 -17.01 -27.11
N ARG A 273 4.37 -15.80 -26.82
CA ARG A 273 3.67 -14.83 -25.97
C ARG A 273 2.35 -14.36 -26.56
N ALA A 274 2.36 -14.01 -27.84
CA ALA A 274 1.15 -13.59 -28.54
C ALA A 274 0.09 -14.70 -28.58
N GLU A 275 0.50 -15.96 -28.54
CA GLU A 275 -0.37 -17.15 -28.47
C GLU A 275 -0.79 -17.51 -27.03
N GLY A 276 -0.35 -16.75 -26.02
CA GLY A 276 -0.77 -16.91 -24.63
C GLY A 276 0.09 -17.87 -23.79
N ALA A 277 1.27 -18.27 -24.26
CA ALA A 277 2.18 -19.08 -23.43
C ALA A 277 2.64 -18.29 -22.20
N ALA A 278 2.40 -18.81 -20.99
CA ALA A 278 2.84 -18.21 -19.73
C ALA A 278 4.34 -18.47 -19.47
N GLY A 279 4.98 -17.67 -18.59
CA GLY A 279 6.38 -17.88 -18.18
C GLY A 279 7.41 -17.68 -19.31
N THR A 280 7.00 -17.04 -20.39
CA THR A 280 7.76 -16.88 -21.64
C THR A 280 8.95 -15.94 -21.58
N ARG A 281 9.00 -15.05 -20.58
CA ARG A 281 10.12 -14.12 -20.46
C ARG A 281 10.39 -13.75 -19.02
N PHE A 282 11.48 -14.27 -18.49
CA PHE A 282 12.01 -13.88 -17.18
C PHE A 282 13.31 -13.09 -17.39
N VAL A 283 13.31 -11.82 -16.97
CA VAL A 283 14.47 -10.92 -17.04
C VAL A 283 14.87 -10.54 -15.63
N PHE A 284 16.16 -10.70 -15.34
CA PHE A 284 16.78 -10.30 -14.09
C PHE A 284 17.68 -9.07 -14.34
N LEU A 285 17.49 -8.03 -13.54
CA LEU A 285 18.33 -6.84 -13.51
C LEU A 285 19.26 -6.96 -12.31
N PRO A 286 20.55 -7.26 -12.51
CA PRO A 286 21.54 -7.07 -11.45
C PRO A 286 21.50 -5.64 -10.91
N HIS A 287 21.92 -5.47 -9.67
CA HIS A 287 21.87 -4.17 -9.02
C HIS A 287 22.68 -3.14 -9.81
N GLY A 288 22.09 -1.98 -10.03
CA GLY A 288 22.71 -0.88 -10.77
C GLY A 288 21.69 0.13 -11.25
N THR A 289 22.19 1.15 -11.96
CA THR A 289 21.38 2.24 -12.51
C THR A 289 21.37 2.14 -14.02
N TYR A 290 20.24 1.73 -14.58
CA TYR A 290 20.03 1.59 -16.00
C TYR A 290 19.45 2.89 -16.56
N ARG A 291 20.31 3.71 -17.17
CA ARG A 291 19.88 4.97 -17.78
C ARG A 291 19.15 4.69 -19.09
N ILE A 292 17.94 5.23 -19.24
CA ILE A 292 17.16 5.15 -20.48
C ILE A 292 16.96 6.53 -21.10
N THR A 293 17.13 6.62 -22.42
CA THR A 293 16.98 7.88 -23.19
C THR A 293 15.76 7.87 -24.13
N ALA A 294 15.10 6.72 -24.26
CA ALA A 294 13.89 6.54 -25.05
C ALA A 294 12.92 5.56 -24.35
N PRO A 295 11.64 5.52 -24.77
CA PRO A 295 10.64 4.61 -24.19
C PRO A 295 11.09 3.14 -24.21
N LEU A 296 10.84 2.45 -23.10
CA LEU A 296 11.11 1.04 -22.90
C LEU A 296 9.79 0.27 -22.84
N ALA A 297 9.57 -0.63 -23.79
CA ALA A 297 8.42 -1.51 -23.79
C ALA A 297 8.70 -2.78 -22.98
N VAL A 298 7.86 -3.04 -21.98
CA VAL A 298 7.81 -4.29 -21.21
C VAL A 298 6.59 -5.09 -21.70
N PRO A 299 6.78 -6.09 -22.59
CA PRO A 299 5.66 -6.80 -23.21
C PRO A 299 4.83 -7.58 -22.20
N ALA A 300 3.56 -7.86 -22.54
CA ALA A 300 2.77 -8.87 -21.84
C ALA A 300 3.52 -10.22 -21.73
N GLY A 301 3.29 -10.97 -20.65
CA GLY A 301 3.98 -12.23 -20.36
C GLY A 301 5.42 -12.09 -19.84
N THR A 302 5.82 -10.88 -19.43
CA THR A 302 7.14 -10.60 -18.85
C THR A 302 7.12 -10.68 -17.34
N THR A 303 8.09 -11.39 -16.77
CA THR A 303 8.50 -11.28 -15.37
C THR A 303 9.82 -10.50 -15.33
N LEU A 304 9.82 -9.33 -14.71
CA LEU A 304 10.97 -8.44 -14.58
C LEU A 304 11.29 -8.27 -13.10
N VAL A 305 12.46 -8.74 -12.67
CA VAL A 305 12.88 -8.70 -11.27
C VAL A 305 14.24 -8.02 -11.15
N GLY A 306 14.36 -7.06 -10.24
CA GLY A 306 15.63 -6.45 -9.88
C GLY A 306 16.34 -7.17 -8.73
N GLU A 307 17.62 -6.88 -8.59
CA GLU A 307 18.42 -7.21 -7.41
C GLU A 307 18.48 -5.98 -6.49
N VAL A 308 17.87 -6.10 -5.31
CA VAL A 308 17.90 -5.06 -4.26
C VAL A 308 17.52 -3.68 -4.84
N LEU A 309 16.27 -3.55 -5.29
CA LEU A 309 15.71 -2.31 -5.85
C LEU A 309 16.50 -1.74 -7.03
N SER A 310 16.73 -2.54 -8.08
CA SER A 310 17.45 -2.11 -9.29
C SER A 310 16.79 -0.90 -9.94
N ILE A 311 17.61 0.05 -10.42
CA ILE A 311 17.14 1.40 -10.73
C ILE A 311 17.00 1.58 -12.24
N ILE A 312 15.78 1.84 -12.73
CA ILE A 312 15.54 2.33 -14.09
C ILE A 312 15.44 3.85 -14.04
N ALA A 313 16.40 4.53 -14.65
CA ALA A 313 16.57 5.97 -14.53
C ALA A 313 16.33 6.68 -15.86
N VAL A 314 15.26 7.47 -15.92
CA VAL A 314 14.89 8.26 -17.10
C VAL A 314 15.83 9.45 -17.22
N ASP A 315 16.57 9.52 -18.33
CA ASP A 315 17.32 10.74 -18.65
C ASP A 315 16.38 11.81 -19.18
N GLY A 316 16.02 12.74 -18.31
CA GLY A 316 15.14 13.85 -18.67
C GLY A 316 15.70 14.71 -19.80
N SER A 317 17.03 14.84 -19.94
CA SER A 317 17.68 15.63 -20.99
C SER A 317 17.49 15.03 -22.39
N ALA A 318 17.08 13.76 -22.49
CA ALA A 318 16.81 13.12 -23.76
C ALA A 318 15.58 13.76 -24.45
N PRO A 319 15.62 14.00 -25.77
CA PRO A 319 14.52 14.67 -26.49
C PRO A 319 13.14 14.02 -26.32
N ALA A 320 13.09 12.70 -26.05
CA ALA A 320 11.85 11.95 -25.84
C ALA A 320 11.04 12.44 -24.62
N PHE A 321 11.71 12.99 -23.60
CA PHE A 321 11.14 13.26 -22.27
C PHE A 321 11.08 14.76 -21.92
N GLN A 322 11.48 15.62 -22.84
CA GLN A 322 11.46 17.09 -22.68
C GLN A 322 10.07 17.72 -22.91
N GLY A 323 9.10 16.96 -23.43
CA GLY A 323 7.73 17.46 -23.63
C GLY A 323 7.57 18.54 -24.69
N LYS A 324 8.38 18.48 -25.75
CA LYS A 324 8.37 19.47 -26.85
C LYS A 324 6.97 19.61 -27.46
N GLY A 325 6.40 20.81 -27.38
CA GLY A 325 5.06 21.10 -27.88
C GLY A 325 3.92 20.60 -26.97
N GLY A 326 4.20 20.34 -25.69
CA GLY A 326 3.24 19.81 -24.73
C GLY A 326 3.04 18.29 -24.82
N SER A 327 3.96 17.58 -25.49
CA SER A 327 3.88 16.13 -25.58
C SER A 327 4.16 15.47 -24.23
N VAL A 328 3.50 14.34 -23.98
CA VAL A 328 3.78 13.46 -22.85
C VAL A 328 4.14 12.10 -23.42
N THR A 329 5.27 11.56 -22.98
CA THR A 329 5.83 10.30 -23.43
C THR A 329 5.96 9.35 -22.25
N ALA A 330 5.45 8.13 -22.41
CA ALA A 330 5.66 7.08 -21.42
C ALA A 330 7.12 6.60 -21.44
N ALA A 331 7.80 6.59 -20.30
CA ALA A 331 9.17 6.07 -20.21
C ALA A 331 9.16 4.53 -20.17
N LEU A 332 8.28 3.93 -19.37
CA LEU A 332 7.99 2.50 -19.41
C LEU A 332 6.57 2.29 -19.92
N VAL A 333 6.42 1.43 -20.93
CA VAL A 333 5.14 0.97 -21.46
C VAL A 333 4.97 -0.50 -21.10
N VAL A 334 4.11 -0.79 -20.12
CA VAL A 334 4.03 -2.11 -19.50
C VAL A 334 2.76 -2.85 -19.88
N GLY A 335 2.92 -4.09 -20.35
CA GLY A 335 1.81 -5.01 -20.58
C GLY A 335 1.00 -4.73 -21.85
N GLU A 336 1.50 -3.91 -22.77
CA GLU A 336 0.83 -3.75 -24.07
C GLU A 336 0.91 -5.02 -24.93
N GLY A 337 -0.19 -5.26 -25.67
CA GLY A 337 -0.35 -6.40 -26.57
C GLY A 337 -1.16 -7.55 -25.96
N ALA A 338 -1.52 -8.52 -26.80
CA ALA A 338 -2.11 -9.77 -26.34
C ALA A 338 -1.03 -10.64 -25.69
N GLY A 339 -1.32 -11.18 -24.51
CA GLY A 339 -0.42 -12.11 -23.84
C GLY A 339 -0.78 -12.34 -22.36
N PRO A 340 -0.02 -13.21 -21.69
CA PRO A 340 -0.20 -13.49 -20.28
C PRO A 340 0.07 -12.27 -19.38
N PRO A 341 -0.25 -12.39 -18.09
CA PRO A 341 0.06 -11.36 -17.09
C PRO A 341 1.54 -10.96 -17.02
N VAL A 342 1.78 -9.72 -16.60
CA VAL A 342 3.12 -9.19 -16.28
C VAL A 342 3.38 -9.27 -14.78
N MET A 343 4.62 -9.55 -14.38
CA MET A 343 5.07 -9.38 -13.00
C MET A 343 6.28 -8.45 -12.94
N LEU A 344 6.20 -7.39 -12.13
CA LEU A 344 7.34 -6.53 -11.81
C LEU A 344 7.72 -6.70 -10.33
N ALA A 345 9.01 -6.83 -10.02
CA ALA A 345 9.45 -6.83 -8.63
C ALA A 345 10.85 -6.23 -8.40
N ASP A 346 11.05 -5.66 -7.20
CA ASP A 346 12.32 -5.09 -6.73
C ASP A 346 12.93 -4.03 -7.67
N LEU A 347 12.14 -3.01 -8.01
CA LEU A 347 12.57 -1.95 -8.93
C LEU A 347 12.41 -0.57 -8.30
N THR A 348 13.36 0.31 -8.60
CA THR A 348 13.20 1.76 -8.42
C THR A 348 13.08 2.43 -9.78
N ILE A 349 12.08 3.29 -9.95
CA ILE A 349 11.89 4.11 -11.14
C ILE A 349 12.19 5.56 -10.77
N THR A 350 13.11 6.19 -11.49
CA THR A 350 13.60 7.53 -11.17
C THR A 350 13.89 8.36 -12.42
N THR A 351 14.27 9.61 -12.22
CA THR A 351 14.77 10.55 -13.22
C THR A 351 16.20 10.96 -12.88
N LEU A 352 17.06 11.17 -13.89
CA LEU A 352 18.43 11.68 -13.72
C LEU A 352 18.52 13.20 -13.87
N SER A 353 17.48 13.82 -14.40
CA SER A 353 17.34 15.26 -14.62
C SER A 353 15.87 15.58 -14.86
N ASP A 354 15.52 16.86 -14.93
CA ASP A 354 14.15 17.29 -15.22
C ASP A 354 13.63 16.68 -16.52
N ALA A 355 12.49 16.00 -16.42
CA ALA A 355 11.83 15.24 -17.46
C ALA A 355 10.35 15.67 -17.57
N PRO A 356 10.04 16.96 -17.83
CA PRO A 356 8.68 17.50 -17.73
C PRO A 356 7.67 16.88 -18.69
N GLY A 357 8.11 16.16 -19.72
CA GLY A 357 7.26 15.37 -20.63
C GLY A 357 7.21 13.88 -20.32
N ALA A 358 7.80 13.40 -19.23
CA ALA A 358 7.84 11.97 -18.89
C ALA A 358 6.65 11.56 -18.01
N GLN A 359 5.80 10.68 -18.55
CA GLN A 359 4.96 9.79 -17.77
C GLN A 359 5.81 8.55 -17.44
N LEU A 360 6.22 8.33 -16.19
CA LEU A 360 7.25 7.33 -15.91
C LEU A 360 6.79 5.90 -16.23
N VAL A 361 5.57 5.55 -15.81
CA VAL A 361 4.95 4.26 -16.16
C VAL A 361 3.58 4.49 -16.79
N ARG A 362 3.36 3.84 -17.94
CA ARG A 362 2.05 3.60 -18.53
C ARG A 362 1.75 2.11 -18.48
N TRP A 363 0.66 1.74 -17.82
CA TRP A 363 0.29 0.36 -17.51
C TRP A 363 -0.96 -0.07 -18.27
N ALA A 364 -0.78 -1.06 -19.13
CA ALA A 364 -1.80 -1.66 -19.99
C ALA A 364 -2.01 -3.15 -19.67
N ALA A 365 -1.49 -3.64 -18.54
CA ALA A 365 -1.40 -5.07 -18.28
C ALA A 365 -2.77 -5.71 -17.94
N SER A 366 -2.89 -7.00 -18.28
CA SER A 366 -4.10 -7.81 -18.17
C SER A 366 -4.31 -8.40 -16.77
N GLN A 367 -5.51 -8.97 -16.55
CA GLN A 367 -5.90 -9.55 -15.25
C GLN A 367 -4.94 -10.64 -14.82
N GLY A 368 -4.54 -10.61 -13.55
CA GLY A 368 -3.51 -11.47 -12.99
C GLY A 368 -2.13 -10.81 -12.96
N SER A 369 -1.94 -9.66 -13.59
CA SER A 369 -0.66 -8.93 -13.52
C SER A 369 -0.41 -8.42 -12.10
N ALA A 370 0.85 -8.44 -11.67
CA ALA A 370 1.22 -8.15 -10.29
C ALA A 370 2.50 -7.31 -10.18
N VAL A 371 2.58 -6.51 -9.13
CA VAL A 371 3.72 -5.65 -8.82
C VAL A 371 4.04 -5.78 -7.34
N PHE A 372 5.30 -6.05 -7.01
CA PHE A 372 5.78 -6.20 -5.63
C PHE A 372 7.05 -5.38 -5.43
N ASP A 373 7.09 -4.47 -4.46
CA ASP A 373 8.32 -3.71 -4.14
C ASP A 373 8.85 -2.90 -5.35
N VAL A 374 7.95 -2.21 -6.04
CA VAL A 374 8.31 -1.28 -7.11
C VAL A 374 8.00 0.13 -6.66
N HIS A 375 9.02 0.97 -6.62
CA HIS A 375 8.94 2.32 -6.04
C HIS A 375 9.34 3.38 -7.06
N PHE A 376 8.78 4.58 -6.92
CA PHE A 376 9.20 5.79 -7.61
C PHE A 376 9.95 6.66 -6.61
N ARG A 377 11.13 7.13 -7.00
CA ARG A 377 11.99 7.97 -6.16
C ARG A 377 12.48 9.14 -6.99
N LEU A 378 11.81 10.29 -6.89
CA LEU A 378 11.98 11.39 -7.85
C LEU A 378 12.65 12.60 -7.22
N TYR A 379 13.88 12.89 -7.67
CA TYR A 379 14.65 14.08 -7.29
C TYR A 379 14.53 15.23 -8.31
N TYR A 380 13.87 14.98 -9.45
CA TYR A 380 13.71 15.93 -10.55
C TYR A 380 12.29 15.94 -11.08
N ALA A 381 11.94 16.99 -11.82
CA ALA A 381 10.60 17.17 -12.35
C ALA A 381 10.17 16.05 -13.31
N ALA A 382 8.88 15.71 -13.29
CA ALA A 382 8.25 14.77 -14.23
C ALA A 382 6.78 15.13 -14.48
N PHE A 383 6.22 14.66 -15.60
CA PHE A 383 4.79 14.85 -15.88
C PHE A 383 3.91 13.99 -14.96
N GLY A 384 4.26 12.73 -14.77
CA GLY A 384 3.46 11.82 -13.97
C GLY A 384 4.20 10.57 -13.54
N GLN A 385 3.84 10.03 -12.38
CA GLN A 385 4.44 8.80 -11.88
C GLN A 385 3.87 7.57 -12.61
N TRP A 386 2.57 7.28 -12.42
CA TRP A 386 1.97 6.04 -12.93
C TRP A 386 0.57 6.29 -13.51
N HIS A 387 0.35 5.84 -14.75
CA HIS A 387 -0.95 5.85 -15.41
C HIS A 387 -1.42 4.42 -15.71
N PHE A 388 -2.45 3.95 -15.02
CA PHE A 388 -3.17 2.71 -15.31
C PHE A 388 -4.26 3.01 -16.33
N LEU A 389 -4.14 2.42 -17.52
CA LEU A 389 -5.01 2.71 -18.64
C LEU A 389 -6.41 2.09 -18.49
N PRO A 390 -7.42 2.64 -19.20
CA PRO A 390 -8.69 1.97 -19.38
C PRO A 390 -8.52 0.54 -19.89
N GLY A 391 -9.24 -0.41 -19.27
CA GLY A 391 -9.17 -1.84 -19.59
C GLY A 391 -7.94 -2.58 -19.02
N SER A 392 -7.02 -1.88 -18.35
CA SER A 392 -5.96 -2.53 -17.58
C SER A 392 -6.45 -3.01 -16.22
N SER A 393 -5.68 -3.89 -15.59
CA SER A 393 -5.91 -4.36 -14.22
C SER A 393 -4.57 -4.55 -13.51
N ALA A 394 -4.57 -4.54 -12.18
CA ALA A 394 -3.32 -4.64 -11.43
C ALA A 394 -3.54 -5.19 -10.03
N TYR A 395 -2.58 -5.97 -9.56
CA TYR A 395 -2.36 -6.26 -8.15
C TYR A 395 -1.04 -5.62 -7.73
N VAL A 396 -1.08 -4.58 -6.91
CA VAL A 396 0.11 -3.81 -6.52
C VAL A 396 0.29 -3.92 -5.01
N GLU A 397 1.47 -4.35 -4.57
CA GLU A 397 1.79 -4.52 -3.16
C GLU A 397 3.11 -3.83 -2.81
N ASN A 398 3.10 -3.05 -1.72
CA ASN A 398 4.26 -2.31 -1.23
C ASN A 398 4.93 -1.46 -2.33
N SER A 399 4.16 -0.58 -2.96
CA SER A 399 4.69 0.35 -3.96
C SER A 399 4.54 1.78 -3.46
N TRP A 400 5.62 2.54 -3.57
CA TRP A 400 5.71 3.90 -3.03
C TRP A 400 6.02 4.88 -4.16
N GLY A 401 5.13 5.83 -4.38
CA GLY A 401 5.24 6.91 -5.34
C GLY A 401 5.78 8.19 -4.70
N TRP A 402 7.09 8.31 -4.47
CA TRP A 402 7.67 9.42 -3.73
C TRP A 402 8.28 10.49 -4.64
N THR A 403 7.69 11.68 -4.58
CA THR A 403 8.30 12.91 -5.09
C THR A 403 9.08 13.54 -3.95
N ALA A 404 10.40 13.61 -4.06
CA ALA A 404 11.26 13.86 -2.92
C ALA A 404 11.01 15.23 -2.27
N ASP A 405 10.61 15.20 -1.00
CA ASP A 405 10.54 16.37 -0.12
C ASP A 405 11.91 16.68 0.52
N HIS A 406 12.80 15.68 0.58
CA HIS A 406 14.18 15.82 1.00
C HIS A 406 15.11 14.85 0.24
N ASN A 407 16.42 15.03 0.34
CA ASN A 407 17.39 14.11 -0.24
C ASN A 407 17.77 13.02 0.78
N VAL A 408 17.58 11.75 0.46
CA VAL A 408 17.84 10.62 1.38
C VAL A 408 19.32 10.45 1.76
N ASP A 409 20.26 10.94 0.92
CA ASP A 409 21.69 10.81 1.18
C ASP A 409 22.24 12.00 1.98
N SER A 410 21.70 13.21 1.75
CA SER A 410 22.22 14.45 2.36
C SER A 410 21.31 15.08 3.41
N GLY A 411 20.05 14.64 3.51
CA GLY A 411 19.00 15.22 4.35
C GLY A 411 18.52 16.60 3.89
N ALA A 412 19.00 17.12 2.76
CA ALA A 412 18.63 18.45 2.29
C ALA A 412 17.17 18.49 1.83
N GLU A 413 16.38 19.44 2.31
CA GLU A 413 15.02 19.70 1.81
C GLU A 413 15.02 20.02 0.30
N LEU A 414 14.04 19.47 -0.41
CA LEU A 414 13.89 19.60 -1.86
C LEU A 414 12.51 20.14 -2.23
N GLN A 415 12.45 20.82 -3.37
CA GLN A 415 11.21 21.34 -3.94
C GLN A 415 10.98 20.74 -5.33
N VAL A 416 10.89 19.40 -5.38
CA VAL A 416 10.73 18.67 -6.64
C VAL A 416 9.32 18.87 -7.20
N GLN A 417 9.22 19.10 -8.51
CA GLN A 417 7.96 19.40 -9.19
C GLN A 417 7.50 18.25 -10.07
N VAL A 418 6.74 17.32 -9.51
CA VAL A 418 6.06 16.27 -10.27
C VAL A 418 4.58 16.61 -10.37
N GLN A 419 4.08 16.72 -11.61
CA GLN A 419 2.74 17.25 -11.83
C GLN A 419 1.64 16.31 -11.31
N ASN A 420 1.76 15.01 -11.55
CA ASN A 420 0.74 14.01 -11.23
C ASN A 420 1.33 12.78 -10.52
N GLY A 421 0.64 12.29 -9.49
CA GLY A 421 0.92 10.99 -8.88
C GLY A 421 0.40 9.84 -9.73
N TRP A 422 -0.51 9.04 -9.17
CA TRP A 422 -1.06 7.84 -9.81
C TRP A 422 -2.46 8.11 -10.35
N LEU A 423 -2.62 7.96 -11.66
CA LEU A 423 -3.90 8.00 -12.36
C LEU A 423 -4.39 6.57 -12.63
N VAL A 424 -5.52 6.21 -12.04
CA VAL A 424 -6.12 4.88 -12.15
C VAL A 424 -7.41 4.97 -12.97
N GLN A 425 -7.42 4.32 -14.14
CA GLN A 425 -8.59 4.17 -15.00
C GLN A 425 -8.90 2.70 -15.32
N GLY A 426 -8.14 1.77 -14.72
CA GLY A 426 -8.30 0.33 -14.90
C GLY A 426 -9.52 -0.24 -14.18
N SER A 427 -9.75 -1.53 -14.38
CA SER A 427 -10.73 -2.33 -13.66
C SER A 427 -10.06 -3.47 -12.88
N ASN A 428 -10.68 -3.94 -11.79
CA ASN A 428 -10.12 -5.01 -10.94
C ASN A 428 -8.71 -4.65 -10.43
N VAL A 429 -8.58 -3.48 -9.81
CA VAL A 429 -7.30 -2.96 -9.32
C VAL A 429 -7.23 -3.13 -7.81
N SER A 430 -6.18 -3.80 -7.32
CA SER A 430 -5.88 -3.95 -5.90
C SER A 430 -4.59 -3.21 -5.55
N LEU A 431 -4.66 -2.27 -4.60
CA LEU A 431 -3.52 -1.46 -4.14
C LEU A 431 -3.29 -1.69 -2.63
N TYR A 432 -2.34 -2.53 -2.28
CA TYR A 432 -2.05 -2.92 -0.89
C TYR A 432 -0.75 -2.30 -0.38
N GLY A 433 -0.85 -1.56 0.73
CA GLY A 433 0.28 -0.84 1.30
C GLY A 433 0.93 0.13 0.31
N THR A 434 0.12 0.88 -0.43
CA THR A 434 0.63 1.86 -1.41
C THR A 434 0.63 3.27 -0.82
N ALA A 435 1.69 4.01 -1.09
CA ALA A 435 1.83 5.41 -0.69
C ALA A 435 2.13 6.25 -1.93
N VAL A 436 1.55 7.44 -2.06
CA VAL A 436 1.88 8.39 -3.15
C VAL A 436 1.89 9.80 -2.57
N GLU A 437 3.00 10.50 -2.72
CA GLU A 437 3.27 11.71 -1.93
C GLU A 437 3.87 12.84 -2.76
N HIS A 438 3.56 14.07 -2.34
CA HIS A 438 4.16 15.33 -2.76
C HIS A 438 4.04 15.66 -4.26
N ASN A 439 2.94 15.26 -4.90
CA ASN A 439 2.64 15.65 -6.27
C ASN A 439 1.78 16.92 -6.34
N ILE A 440 1.96 17.73 -7.40
CA ILE A 440 1.37 19.07 -7.50
C ILE A 440 -0.15 19.04 -7.61
N ALA A 441 -0.70 18.22 -8.50
CA ALA A 441 -2.15 18.18 -8.75
C ALA A 441 -2.87 17.18 -7.83
N TYR A 442 -2.41 15.94 -7.84
CA TYR A 442 -2.98 14.87 -7.03
C TYR A 442 -1.96 13.77 -6.76
N ASN A 443 -2.13 13.09 -5.63
CA ASN A 443 -1.42 11.85 -5.32
C ASN A 443 -2.14 10.65 -5.92
N TYR A 444 -3.44 10.44 -5.63
CA TYR A 444 -4.27 9.46 -6.34
C TYR A 444 -5.41 10.13 -7.10
N ASN A 445 -5.64 9.73 -8.34
CA ASN A 445 -6.85 10.05 -9.10
C ASN A 445 -7.46 8.77 -9.67
N PHE A 446 -8.67 8.42 -9.22
CA PHE A 446 -9.49 7.36 -9.81
C PHE A 446 -10.49 8.00 -10.76
N SER A 447 -10.34 7.75 -12.06
CA SER A 447 -11.12 8.41 -13.11
C SER A 447 -11.68 7.39 -14.09
N GLY A 448 -12.98 7.10 -13.96
CA GLY A 448 -13.65 6.03 -14.71
C GLY A 448 -13.15 4.62 -14.37
N ALA A 449 -12.54 4.44 -13.19
CA ALA A 449 -12.09 3.14 -12.72
C ALA A 449 -13.27 2.28 -12.22
N SER A 450 -13.09 0.97 -12.17
CA SER A 450 -14.11 0.07 -11.60
C SER A 450 -13.52 -1.08 -10.79
N ASP A 451 -14.23 -1.55 -9.77
CA ASP A 451 -13.80 -2.71 -8.96
C ASP A 451 -12.40 -2.49 -8.38
N VAL A 452 -12.26 -1.43 -7.58
CA VAL A 452 -10.99 -1.04 -6.98
C VAL A 452 -11.02 -1.33 -5.49
N VAL A 453 -10.00 -2.01 -4.99
CA VAL A 453 -9.76 -2.18 -3.56
C VAL A 453 -8.42 -1.56 -3.17
N THR A 454 -8.40 -0.83 -2.06
CA THR A 454 -7.16 -0.34 -1.46
C THR A 454 -7.10 -0.66 0.03
N ALA A 455 -5.91 -1.01 0.52
CA ALA A 455 -5.69 -1.31 1.93
C ALA A 455 -4.20 -1.22 2.25
N MET A 456 -3.70 -0.19 2.91
CA MET A 456 -4.24 1.17 2.92
C MET A 456 -3.55 2.02 1.85
N MET A 457 -4.17 3.15 1.49
CA MET A 457 -3.49 4.24 0.79
C MET A 457 -2.97 5.24 1.80
N GLN A 458 -1.75 5.73 1.59
CA GLN A 458 -1.21 6.88 2.30
C GLN A 458 -0.82 8.00 1.32
N THR A 459 -1.00 9.26 1.74
CA THR A 459 -0.58 10.43 0.95
C THR A 459 -0.15 11.61 1.79
N GLU A 460 0.75 12.44 1.23
CA GLU A 460 1.09 13.76 1.75
C GLU A 460 1.07 14.83 0.66
N THR A 461 0.65 16.04 1.00
CA THR A 461 0.75 17.19 0.10
C THR A 461 2.19 17.73 0.04
N PRO A 462 2.61 18.36 -1.08
CA PRO A 462 3.96 18.91 -1.17
C PRO A 462 4.21 19.99 -0.11
N TYR A 463 5.32 19.90 0.61
CA TYR A 463 5.62 20.80 1.74
C TYR A 463 5.93 22.22 1.32
N TRP A 464 6.23 22.46 0.06
CA TRP A 464 6.56 23.79 -0.48
C TRP A 464 5.35 24.48 -1.13
N GLN A 465 4.22 23.79 -1.29
CA GLN A 465 3.03 24.34 -1.96
C GLN A 465 2.28 25.32 -1.04
N GLN A 466 2.17 26.59 -1.45
CA GLN A 466 1.53 27.65 -0.67
C GLN A 466 0.44 28.41 -1.46
N PRO A 467 -0.84 28.39 -1.05
CA PRO A 467 -1.41 27.45 -0.07
C PRO A 467 -1.37 26.01 -0.60
N GLN A 468 -1.43 25.04 0.31
CA GLN A 468 -1.57 23.63 -0.10
C GLN A 468 -2.89 23.44 -0.86
N SER A 469 -2.80 22.79 -2.02
CA SER A 469 -3.91 22.61 -2.96
C SER A 469 -3.88 21.26 -3.71
N ALA A 470 -2.82 20.47 -3.54
CA ALA A 470 -2.74 19.11 -4.06
C ALA A 470 -3.81 18.22 -3.42
N TRP A 471 -4.49 17.41 -4.25
CA TRP A 471 -5.45 16.42 -3.76
C TRP A 471 -4.71 15.16 -3.31
N GLY A 472 -4.92 14.72 -2.06
CA GLY A 472 -4.54 13.36 -1.65
C GLY A 472 -5.30 12.33 -2.49
N LEU A 473 -6.61 12.54 -2.66
CA LEU A 473 -7.49 11.66 -3.43
C LEU A 473 -8.47 12.47 -4.29
N THR A 474 -8.55 12.13 -5.57
CA THR A 474 -9.68 12.50 -6.45
C THR A 474 -10.39 11.23 -6.91
N VAL A 475 -11.73 11.25 -6.88
CA VAL A 475 -12.58 10.21 -7.49
C VAL A 475 -13.55 10.89 -8.45
N GLU A 476 -13.48 10.54 -9.73
CA GLU A 476 -14.22 11.20 -10.80
C GLU A 476 -14.51 10.27 -11.98
N GLY A 477 -15.06 10.83 -13.06
CA GLY A 477 -15.17 10.15 -14.35
C GLY A 477 -16.12 8.96 -14.38
N GLY A 478 -17.06 8.87 -13.44
CA GLY A 478 -17.94 7.71 -13.32
C GLY A 478 -17.26 6.48 -12.70
N THR A 479 -16.36 6.70 -11.74
CA THR A 479 -15.72 5.60 -11.02
C THR A 479 -16.76 4.80 -10.22
N GLU A 480 -16.69 3.47 -10.29
CA GLU A 480 -17.67 2.59 -9.62
C GLU A 480 -16.98 1.56 -8.72
N ARG A 481 -17.62 1.21 -7.59
CA ARG A 481 -17.18 0.11 -6.71
C ARG A 481 -15.72 0.27 -6.24
N LEU A 482 -15.39 1.45 -5.73
CA LEU A 482 -14.12 1.74 -5.05
C LEU A 482 -14.28 1.50 -3.55
N THR A 483 -13.47 0.61 -2.97
CA THR A 483 -13.42 0.40 -1.52
C THR A 483 -12.01 0.62 -0.99
N SER A 484 -11.87 1.48 0.02
CA SER A 484 -10.59 1.86 0.61
C SER A 484 -10.61 1.61 2.11
N TYR A 485 -9.71 0.76 2.61
CA TYR A 485 -9.60 0.39 4.02
C TYR A 485 -8.42 1.10 4.70
N ALA A 486 -8.71 1.70 5.86
CA ALA A 486 -7.74 2.34 6.74
C ALA A 486 -6.84 3.42 6.11
N SER A 487 -7.27 4.10 5.04
CA SER A 487 -6.44 5.08 4.32
C SER A 487 -6.16 6.38 5.09
N GLY A 488 -5.00 6.99 4.87
CA GLY A 488 -4.52 8.20 5.54
C GLY A 488 -4.11 9.27 4.55
N PHE A 489 -4.60 10.49 4.73
CA PHE A 489 -4.28 11.63 3.87
C PHE A 489 -3.80 12.79 4.76
N TYR A 490 -2.57 13.28 4.53
CA TYR A 490 -1.91 14.24 5.43
C TYR A 490 -1.55 15.53 4.71
N SER A 491 -1.64 16.65 5.44
CA SER A 491 -1.42 18.00 4.94
C SER A 491 -0.70 18.85 6.00
N TRP A 492 0.61 18.65 6.16
CA TRP A 492 1.34 19.12 7.34
C TRP A 492 1.54 20.65 7.42
N PHE A 493 1.62 21.35 6.30
CA PHE A 493 2.18 22.70 6.25
C PHE A 493 1.19 23.76 5.75
N PHE A 494 1.36 24.99 6.23
CA PHE A 494 0.61 26.19 5.79
C PHE A 494 -0.90 26.19 6.02
N GLY A 495 -1.47 25.17 6.71
CA GLY A 495 -2.72 25.22 7.49
C GLY A 495 -3.96 25.76 6.77
N GLY A 496 -4.02 25.68 5.44
CA GLY A 496 -4.99 26.42 4.62
C GLY A 496 -5.78 25.57 3.62
N GLN A 497 -5.55 24.26 3.55
CA GLN A 497 -6.27 23.42 2.59
C GLN A 497 -7.68 23.11 3.11
N HIS A 498 -8.69 23.46 2.30
CA HIS A 498 -10.10 23.25 2.63
C HIS A 498 -10.44 21.75 2.78
N ALA A 499 -10.08 20.93 1.79
CA ALA A 499 -10.24 19.47 1.81
C ALA A 499 -9.06 18.79 1.10
N VAL A 500 -8.70 17.58 1.53
CA VAL A 500 -7.59 16.79 0.92
C VAL A 500 -8.08 15.69 -0.01
N ALA A 501 -9.32 15.23 0.16
CA ALA A 501 -9.98 14.31 -0.75
C ALA A 501 -11.20 14.98 -1.40
N ARG A 502 -11.50 14.60 -2.65
CA ARG A 502 -12.71 15.02 -3.35
C ARG A 502 -13.36 13.89 -4.13
N LEU A 503 -14.69 13.84 -4.07
CA LEU A 503 -15.54 12.95 -4.84
C LEU A 503 -16.41 13.79 -5.78
N LEU A 504 -16.24 13.62 -7.08
CA LEU A 504 -17.01 14.33 -8.10
C LEU A 504 -18.27 13.54 -8.52
N PRO A 505 -19.34 14.24 -8.97
CA PRO A 505 -20.59 13.60 -9.39
C PRO A 505 -20.41 12.51 -10.45
N GLY A 506 -21.30 11.51 -10.42
CA GLY A 506 -21.33 10.39 -11.36
C GLY A 506 -20.62 9.13 -10.88
N SER A 507 -19.85 9.20 -9.79
CA SER A 507 -19.22 8.02 -9.18
C SER A 507 -20.18 7.28 -8.24
N THR A 508 -20.18 5.95 -8.27
CA THR A 508 -21.13 5.08 -7.53
C THR A 508 -20.40 4.05 -6.67
N ASP A 509 -21.02 3.62 -5.57
CA ASP A 509 -20.47 2.63 -4.64
C ASP A 509 -19.02 2.92 -4.19
N VAL A 510 -18.80 4.14 -3.69
CA VAL A 510 -17.48 4.58 -3.21
C VAL A 510 -17.44 4.53 -1.67
N ASN A 511 -16.61 3.65 -1.14
CA ASN A 511 -16.53 3.36 0.30
C ASN A 511 -15.13 3.74 0.80
N LEU A 512 -15.05 4.78 1.63
CA LEU A 512 -13.79 5.30 2.14
C LEU A 512 -13.73 5.15 3.66
N PHE A 513 -12.99 4.17 4.13
CA PHE A 513 -12.69 4.00 5.54
C PHE A 513 -11.33 4.67 5.79
N CYS A 514 -11.33 5.91 6.28
CA CYS A 514 -10.12 6.73 6.39
C CYS A 514 -9.89 7.36 7.77
N HIS A 515 -8.62 7.53 8.14
CA HIS A 515 -8.22 8.33 9.29
C HIS A 515 -8.34 9.83 8.98
N ASN A 516 -8.53 10.66 10.00
CA ASN A 516 -8.70 12.10 9.83
C ASN A 516 -7.38 12.82 9.44
N VAL A 517 -7.50 13.95 8.73
CA VAL A 517 -6.39 14.69 8.14
C VAL A 517 -5.73 15.61 9.17
N VAL A 518 -4.40 15.61 9.24
CA VAL A 518 -3.65 16.67 9.91
C VAL A 518 -3.54 17.87 8.96
N GLY A 519 -3.89 19.06 9.45
CA GLY A 519 -3.66 20.36 8.77
C GLY A 519 -4.62 20.73 7.62
N SER A 520 -5.72 19.98 7.44
CA SER A 520 -6.85 20.39 6.59
C SER A 520 -8.09 20.71 7.42
N ALA A 521 -8.94 21.62 6.92
CA ALA A 521 -10.21 21.93 7.57
C ALA A 521 -11.21 20.75 7.50
N MET A 522 -11.13 19.92 6.45
CA MET A 522 -12.03 18.80 6.19
C MET A 522 -11.30 17.63 5.54
N LEU A 523 -11.77 16.40 5.78
CA LEU A 523 -11.22 15.23 5.10
C LEU A 523 -11.66 15.19 3.62
N LEU A 524 -12.94 15.40 3.39
CA LEU A 524 -13.60 15.13 2.11
C LEU A 524 -14.61 16.20 1.72
N GLU A 525 -14.55 16.62 0.45
CA GLU A 525 -15.63 17.30 -0.26
C GLU A 525 -16.32 16.36 -1.27
N ALA A 526 -17.64 16.50 -1.43
CA ALA A 526 -18.42 15.82 -2.45
C ALA A 526 -19.14 16.86 -3.31
N GLY A 527 -18.76 16.96 -4.59
CA GLY A 527 -19.16 18.08 -5.44
C GLY A 527 -18.70 19.42 -4.86
N SER A 528 -19.61 20.38 -4.69
CA SER A 528 -19.34 21.67 -4.02
C SER A 528 -19.67 21.68 -2.53
N ARG A 529 -20.06 20.53 -1.96
CA ARG A 529 -20.49 20.42 -0.55
C ARG A 529 -19.40 19.81 0.30
N ALA A 530 -19.07 20.51 1.36
CA ALA A 530 -18.32 20.01 2.50
C ALA A 530 -19.08 18.85 3.16
N VAL A 531 -18.44 17.67 3.28
CA VAL A 531 -19.12 16.48 3.82
C VAL A 531 -18.57 16.01 5.16
N SER A 532 -17.36 16.39 5.56
CA SER A 532 -16.80 15.97 6.85
C SER A 532 -16.27 17.17 7.63
N ASN A 533 -17.12 17.76 8.47
CA ASN A 533 -16.72 18.89 9.31
C ASN A 533 -15.88 18.39 10.48
N ALA A 534 -14.62 18.82 10.56
CA ALA A 534 -13.70 18.49 11.64
C ALA A 534 -14.14 19.15 12.96
N THR A 535 -15.10 18.55 13.66
CA THR A 535 -15.35 18.87 15.07
C THR A 535 -14.24 18.27 15.94
N SER A 536 -13.93 18.88 17.07
CA SER A 536 -12.78 18.54 17.91
C SER A 536 -12.75 17.10 18.45
N ALA A 537 -13.90 16.40 18.50
CA ALA A 537 -13.98 14.98 18.85
C ALA A 537 -13.69 14.06 17.65
N ALA A 538 -14.09 14.45 16.43
CA ALA A 538 -13.79 13.75 15.18
C ALA A 538 -12.31 13.94 14.75
N GLN A 539 -11.62 14.96 15.28
CA GLN A 539 -10.20 15.22 15.00
C GLN A 539 -9.24 14.18 15.58
N LYS A 540 -9.64 13.42 16.62
CA LYS A 540 -8.76 12.47 17.31
C LYS A 540 -8.87 11.04 16.79
N THR A 541 -9.80 10.78 15.87
CA THR A 541 -10.28 9.42 15.58
C THR A 541 -10.69 9.29 14.13
N PHE A 542 -10.85 8.05 13.65
CA PHE A 542 -11.32 7.75 12.31
C PHE A 542 -12.52 8.59 11.86
N SER A 543 -12.45 9.13 10.64
CA SER A 543 -13.59 9.67 9.91
C SER A 543 -14.01 8.62 8.89
N SER A 544 -14.95 7.73 9.23
CA SER A 544 -15.48 6.82 8.22
C SER A 544 -16.36 7.59 7.25
N PHE A 545 -16.18 7.41 5.95
CA PHE A 545 -17.03 8.03 4.94
C PHE A 545 -17.59 6.94 4.02
N LEU A 546 -18.90 6.70 4.11
CA LEU A 546 -19.59 5.76 3.25
C LEU A 546 -20.34 6.55 2.17
N ALA A 547 -19.77 6.74 0.97
CA ALA A 547 -20.54 7.24 -0.16
C ALA A 547 -21.37 6.10 -0.77
N ALA A 548 -22.50 5.78 -0.13
CA ALA A 548 -23.59 5.17 -0.87
C ALA A 548 -24.27 6.28 -1.67
N ASP A 549 -23.94 6.36 -2.96
CA ASP A 549 -24.71 7.06 -4.00
C ASP A 549 -24.71 8.61 -3.94
N ILE A 550 -23.66 9.25 -4.48
CA ILE A 550 -23.61 10.72 -4.72
C ILE A 550 -24.56 11.14 -5.85
N ASN A 551 -25.20 10.21 -6.56
CA ASN A 551 -26.17 10.51 -7.62
C ASN A 551 -27.37 11.36 -7.15
N ALA A 552 -27.55 11.53 -5.84
CA ALA A 552 -28.56 12.44 -5.28
C ALA A 552 -28.09 13.90 -5.07
N VAL A 553 -26.85 14.26 -5.44
CA VAL A 553 -26.41 15.66 -5.39
C VAL A 553 -26.89 16.38 -6.66
N THR A 554 -28.13 16.85 -6.61
CA THR A 554 -28.67 17.88 -7.50
C THR A 554 -28.02 19.23 -7.24
#